data_AF-A0A2N1MZ74-F1
#
_entry.id   AF-A0A2N1MZ74-F1
#
_cell.length_a   1.000
_cell.length_b   1.000
_cell.length_c   1.000
_cell.angle_alpha   90.00
_cell.angle_beta   90.00
_cell.angle_gamma   90.00
#
_symmetry.space_group_name_H-M   'P 1'
#
loop_
_entity.id
_entity.type
_entity.pdbx_description
1 polymer ?
#
loop_
_entity_poly.entity_id
_entity_poly.type
_entity_poly.pdbx_seq_one_letter_code
_entity_poly.pdbx_strand_id
1 'polypeptide(L)' 'MYTGADIKNLCRESAMIALRRNRDISDVNMSDFLRALKITKASLTAETLAYYEKLFKFGIN' A
#
# COMPACT_ATOMS: atom_id res chain seq x y z
N MET A 1 6.31 0.32 7.04
CA MET A 1 4.98 -0.21 7.42
C MET A 1 3.97 0.26 6.39
N TYR A 2 2.95 -0.53 6.05
CA TYR A 2 1.91 -0.08 5.12
C TYR A 2 0.93 0.85 5.83
N THR A 3 0.63 1.98 5.21
CA THR A 3 -0.44 2.89 5.62
C THR A 3 -1.77 2.49 4.98
N GLY A 4 -2.87 3.11 5.43
CA GLY A 4 -4.16 2.98 4.73
C GLY A 4 -4.10 3.45 3.27
N ALA A 5 -3.27 4.46 2.96
CA ALA A 5 -3.05 4.91 1.59
C ALA A 5 -2.31 3.86 0.76
N ASP A 6 -1.31 3.19 1.33
CA ASP A 6 -0.60 2.12 0.64
C ASP A 6 -1.52 0.92 0.36
N ILE A 7 -2.40 0.57 1.31
CA ILE A 7 -3.39 -0.50 1.14
C ILE A 7 -4.40 -0.13 0.04
N LYS A 8 -4.88 1.12 0.00
CA LYS A 8 -5.73 1.60 -1.09
C LYS A 8 -5.04 1.49 -2.45
N ASN A 9 -3.77 1.86 -2.54
CA ASN A 9 -2.98 1.73 -3.76
C ASN A 9 -2.79 0.26 -4.16
N LEU A 10 -2.57 -0.64 -3.21
CA LEU A 10 -2.49 -2.09 -3.46
C LEU A 10 -3.78 -2.62 -4.11
N CYS A 11 -4.96 -2.24 -3.58
CA CYS A 11 -6.24 -2.64 -4.18
C CYS A 11 -6.41 -2.10 -5.60
N ARG A 12 -6.05 -0.82 -5.83
CA ARG A 12 -6.13 -0.20 -7.15
C ARG A 12 -5.22 -0.91 -8.16
N GLU A 13 -3.97 -1.17 -7.81
CA GLU A 13 -3.04 -1.86 -8.72
C GLU A 13 -3.47 -3.30 -9.00
N SER A 14 -4.04 -3.99 -8.01
CA SER A 14 -4.58 -5.34 -8.19
C SER A 14 -5.74 -5.35 -9.19
N ALA A 15 -6.65 -4.38 -9.10
CA ALA A 15 -7.72 -4.19 -10.08
C ALA A 15 -7.19 -3.85 -11.48
N MET A 16 -6.19 -2.97 -11.58
CA MET A 16 -5.57 -2.64 -12.87
C MET A 16 -4.87 -3.84 -13.51
N ILE A 17 -4.23 -4.69 -12.71
CA ILE A 17 -3.62 -5.93 -13.18
C ILE A 17 -4.69 -6.91 -13.68
N ALA A 18 -5.81 -7.06 -12.98
CA ALA A 18 -6.93 -7.89 -13.43
C ALA A 18 -7.49 -7.39 -14.78
N LEU A 19 -7.76 -6.09 -14.91
CA LEU A 19 -8.27 -5.47 -16.13
C LEU A 19 -7.31 -5.57 -17.32
N ARG A 20 -5.99 -5.52 -17.08
CA ARG A 20 -4.96 -5.71 -18.12
C ARG A 20 -4.93 -7.13 -18.66
N ARG A 21 -5.27 -8.13 -17.84
CA ARG A 21 -5.40 -9.55 -18.27
C ARG A 21 -6.66 -9.75 -19.11
N ASN A 22 -7.80 -9.21 -18.65
CA ASN A 22 -9.07 -9.26 -19.37
C ASN A 22 -9.91 -8.04 -18.98
N ARG A 23 -10.37 -7.26 -19.97
CA ARG A 23 -11.16 -6.04 -19.73
C ARG A 23 -12.57 -6.31 -19.24
N ASP A 24 -13.11 -7.51 -19.48
CA ASP A 24 -14.48 -7.89 -19.13
C ASP A 24 -14.55 -8.63 -17.78
N ILE A 25 -13.49 -8.58 -16.97
CA ILE A 25 -13.46 -9.27 -15.68
C ILE A 25 -14.20 -8.48 -14.59
N SER A 26 -14.99 -9.19 -13.79
CA SER A 26 -15.70 -8.64 -12.62
C SER A 26 -14.91 -8.77 -11.32
N ASP A 27 -13.96 -9.71 -11.26
CA ASP A 27 -13.34 -10.15 -10.02
C ASP A 27 -11.82 -10.02 -10.01
N VAL A 28 -11.29 -9.60 -8.88
CA VAL A 28 -9.85 -9.59 -8.57
C VAL A 28 -9.53 -10.83 -7.75
N ASN A 29 -8.47 -11.55 -8.11
CA ASN A 29 -8.06 -12.74 -7.36
C ASN A 29 -6.72 -12.53 -6.63
N MET A 30 -6.36 -13.47 -5.75
CA MET A 30 -5.13 -13.37 -4.96
C MET A 30 -3.85 -13.26 -5.82
N SER A 31 -3.83 -13.86 -7.01
CA SER A 31 -2.66 -13.73 -7.91
C SER A 31 -2.45 -12.29 -8.40
N ASP A 32 -3.52 -11.50 -8.49
CA ASP A 32 -3.44 -10.09 -8.86
C ASP A 32 -2.84 -9.26 -7.70
N PHE A 33 -3.25 -9.55 -6.47
CA PHE A 33 -2.65 -8.97 -5.26
C PHE A 33 -1.16 -9.33 -5.11
N LEU A 34 -0.78 -10.59 -5.32
CA LEU A 34 0.61 -11.03 -5.27
C LEU A 34 1.48 -10.34 -6.33
N ARG A 35 0.92 -10.03 -7.51
CA ARG A 35 1.62 -9.22 -8.51
C ARG A 35 1.70 -7.75 -8.10
N ALA A 36 0.61 -7.18 -7.59
CA ALA A 36 0.56 -5.79 -7.14
C ALA A 36 1.56 -5.52 -6.00
N LEU A 37 1.68 -6.45 -5.04
CA LEU A 37 2.63 -6.37 -3.92
C LEU A 37 4.10 -6.25 -4.35
N LYS A 38 4.46 -6.74 -5.54
CA LYS A 38 5.83 -6.57 -6.07
C LYS A 38 6.11 -5.13 -6.52
N ILE A 39 5.05 -4.35 -6.76
CA ILE A 39 5.10 -3.00 -7.33
C ILE A 39 4.80 -1.96 -6.24
N THR A 40 3.80 -2.21 -5.41
CA THR A 40 3.43 -1.33 -4.31
C THR A 40 4.36 -1.51 -3.12
N LYS A 41 5.07 -0.44 -2.75
CA LYS A 41 5.95 -0.41 -1.58
C LYS A 41 5.26 0.32 -0.44
N ALA A 42 5.59 -0.05 0.79
CA ALA A 42 5.25 0.74 1.96
C ALA A 42 5.82 2.16 1.82
N SER A 43 5.00 3.18 2.08
CA SER A 43 5.45 4.58 2.02
C SER A 43 6.20 5.02 3.28
N LEU A 44 5.94 4.37 4.42
CA LEU A 44 6.62 4.70 5.68
C LEU A 44 7.90 3.89 5.88
N THR A 45 8.98 4.62 6.17
CA THR A 45 10.25 4.06 6.65
C THR A 45 10.27 4.00 8.19
N ALA A 46 11.18 3.18 8.74
CA ALA A 46 11.40 3.13 10.18
C ALA A 46 11.90 4.48 10.73
N GLU A 47 12.69 5.21 9.95
CA GLU A 47 13.21 6.52 10.31
C GLU A 47 12.09 7.56 10.44
N THR A 48 11.16 7.61 9.49
CA THR A 48 9.99 8.49 9.57
C THR A 48 9.17 8.19 10.82
N LEU A 49 9.00 6.91 11.16
CA LEU A 49 8.28 6.51 12.37
C LEU A 49 9.00 7.02 13.63
N ALA A 50 10.31 6.79 13.73
CA ALA A 50 11.13 7.21 14.85
C ALA A 50 11.16 8.74 15.03
N TYR A 51 11.13 9.49 13.93
CA TYR A 51 11.01 10.94 13.95
C TYR A 51 9.67 11.37 14.59
N TYR A 52 8.54 10.82 14.14
CA TYR A 52 7.24 11.16 14.71
C TYR A 52 7.12 10.74 16.18
N GLU A 53 7.63 9.56 16.56
CA GLU A 53 7.64 9.13 17.96
C GLU A 53 8.39 10.11 18.87
N LYS A 54 9.55 10.62 18.42
CA LYS A 54 10.31 11.64 19.16
C LYS A 54 9.54 12.95 19.23
N LEU A 55 8.96 13.39 18.10
CA LEU A 55 8.19 14.63 18.04
C LEU A 55 7.02 14.62 19.05
N PHE A 56 6.27 13.52 19.14
CA PHE A 56 5.15 13.42 20.07
C PHE A 56 5.55 13.14 21.52
N LYS A 57 6.69 12.47 21.76
CA LYS A 57 7.21 12.26 23.14
C LYS A 57 7.79 13.53 23.78
N PHE A 58 8.30 14.48 22.98
CA PHE A 58 9.00 15.66 23.50
C PHE A 58 8.39 17.00 23.10
N GLY A 59 7.46 17.02 22.14
CA GLY A 59 6.97 18.25 21.48
C GLY A 59 5.55 18.69 21.87
N ILE A 60 4.89 18.07 22.83
CA ILE A 60 3.64 18.57 23.41
C ILE A 60 3.72 18.46 24.94
N ASN A 61 4.08 19.57 25.57
CA ASN A 61 3.75 19.92 26.95
C ASN A 61 3.01 21.25 26.89
#